data_AF-A0A1B2RUI2-F1
#
_entry.id   AF-A0A1B2RUI2-F1
#
_cell.length_a   1.000
_cell.length_b   1.000
_cell.length_c   1.000
_cell.angle_alpha   90.00
_cell.angle_beta   90.00
_cell.angle_gamma   90.00
#
_symmetry.space_group_name_H-M   'P 1'
#
loop_
_entity.id
_entity.type
_entity.pdbx_description
1 polymer ?
#
loop_
_entity_poly.entity_id
_entity_poly.type
_entity_poly.pdbx_seq_one_letter_code
_entity_poly.pdbx_strand_id
1 'polypeptide(L)'
;LGDILRANGNVRQAQQEGSPQHILQDFESLLQYHVATYMDNDIAQIPQALQKSGRPVKSIRARLKGKEGRLRGNLMGKRVDFSARTVITGDPNLSLDEVGVPRSIARTLTYPETVTPLNIGKLHELVKNGPDEHPGAKYVIRADGTRIDLRHHKRAGQISLEYGWKVERH
;
A
#
# COMPACT_ATOMS: atom_id res chain seq x y z
N LEU A 1 4.87 -2.19 23.87
CA LEU A 1 6.04 -1.30 24.07
C LEU A 1 5.90 -0.45 25.32
N GLY A 2 4.83 0.35 25.48
CA GLY A 2 4.61 1.13 26.71
C GLY A 2 4.63 0.28 28.00
N ASP A 3 3.99 -0.89 27.99
CA ASP A 3 3.99 -1.80 29.15
C ASP A 3 5.37 -2.38 29.47
N ILE A 4 6.17 -2.69 28.44
CA ILE A 4 7.55 -3.18 28.58
C ILE A 4 8.42 -2.10 29.23
N LEU A 5 8.31 -0.84 28.77
CA LEU A 5 9.08 0.27 29.34
C LEU A 5 8.72 0.53 30.79
N ARG A 6 7.43 0.46 31.15
CA ARG A 6 6.98 0.61 32.54
C ARG A 6 7.49 -0.52 33.43
N ALA A 7 7.35 -1.78 32.99
CA ALA A 7 7.86 -2.93 33.74
C ALA A 7 9.39 -2.87 33.93
N ASN A 8 10.13 -2.44 32.91
CA ASN A 8 11.58 -2.25 33.01
C ASN A 8 11.96 -1.12 33.97
N GLY A 9 11.17 -0.04 34.02
CA GLY A 9 11.32 1.02 35.01
C GLY A 9 11.17 0.49 36.44
N ASN A 10 10.13 -0.32 36.68
CA ASN A 10 9.87 -0.92 37.99
C ASN A 10 11.00 -1.87 38.45
N VAL A 11 11.52 -2.70 37.54
CA VAL A 11 12.68 -3.57 37.84
C VAL A 11 13.89 -2.74 38.26
N ARG A 12 14.21 -1.69 37.48
CA ARG A 12 15.35 -0.80 37.80
C ARG A 12 15.18 -0.10 39.14
N GLN A 13 13.99 0.40 39.43
CA GLN A 13 13.70 1.06 40.70
C GLN A 13 13.83 0.09 41.87
N ALA A 14 13.22 -1.10 41.77
CA ALA A 14 13.30 -2.12 42.81
C ALA A 14 14.74 -2.58 43.09
N GLN A 15 15.61 -2.62 42.07
CA GLN A 15 17.03 -2.93 42.22
C GLN A 15 17.79 -1.81 42.94
N GLN A 16 17.50 -0.55 42.62
CA GLN A 16 18.14 0.61 43.26
C GLN A 16 17.74 0.75 44.73
N GLU A 17 16.49 0.45 45.05
CA GLU A 17 15.93 0.55 46.41
C GLU A 17 16.32 -0.65 47.31
N GLY A 18 17.00 -1.67 46.76
CA GLY A 18 17.39 -2.86 47.52
C GLY A 18 16.19 -3.72 47.93
N SER A 19 15.17 -3.80 47.06
CA SER A 19 13.96 -4.57 47.33
C SER A 19 14.25 -6.05 47.62
N PRO A 20 13.45 -6.72 48.46
CA PRO A 20 13.57 -8.15 48.71
C PRO A 20 13.60 -8.98 47.42
N GLN A 21 14.38 -10.06 47.42
CA GLN A 21 14.63 -10.88 46.24
C GLN A 21 13.35 -11.42 45.58
N HIS A 22 12.33 -11.76 46.38
CA HIS A 22 11.05 -12.26 45.86
C HIS A 22 10.30 -11.18 45.05
N ILE A 23 10.33 -9.92 45.50
CA ILE A 23 9.67 -8.80 44.80
C ILE A 23 10.40 -8.49 43.48
N LEU A 24 11.74 -8.54 43.51
CA LEU A 24 12.55 -8.38 42.31
C LEU A 24 12.21 -9.45 41.27
N GLN A 25 12.11 -10.72 41.70
CA GLN A 25 11.77 -11.84 40.83
C GLN A 25 10.36 -11.69 40.22
N ASP A 26 9.40 -11.14 40.96
CA ASP A 26 8.06 -10.86 40.45
C ASP A 26 8.08 -9.78 39.36
N PHE A 27 8.82 -8.68 39.56
CA PHE A 27 8.95 -7.62 38.55
C PHE A 27 9.71 -8.09 37.30
N GLU A 28 10.77 -8.90 37.48
CA GLU A 28 11.49 -9.51 36.37
C GLU A 28 10.59 -10.47 35.57
N SER A 29 9.78 -11.27 36.26
CA SER A 29 8.81 -12.18 35.63
C SER A 29 7.75 -11.42 34.83
N LEU A 30 7.26 -10.28 35.34
CA LEU A 30 6.31 -9.42 34.63
C LEU A 30 6.93 -8.77 33.37
N LEU A 31 8.19 -8.32 33.47
CA LEU A 31 8.93 -7.81 32.32
C LEU A 31 9.10 -8.89 31.25
N GLN A 32 9.52 -10.09 31.67
CA GLN A 32 9.67 -11.25 30.78
C GLN A 32 8.34 -11.59 30.09
N TYR A 33 7.23 -11.57 30.81
CA TYR A 33 5.90 -11.78 30.26
C TYR A 33 5.55 -10.77 29.16
N HIS A 34 5.78 -9.47 29.39
CA HIS A 34 5.48 -8.44 28.41
C HIS A 34 6.37 -8.50 27.17
N VAL A 35 7.65 -8.87 27.33
CA VAL A 35 8.57 -9.09 26.21
C VAL A 35 8.16 -10.32 25.40
N ALA A 36 7.86 -11.44 26.07
CA ALA A 36 7.43 -12.67 25.43
C ALA A 36 6.13 -12.48 24.64
N THR A 37 5.08 -11.93 25.27
CA THR A 37 3.78 -11.69 24.63
C THR A 37 3.82 -10.68 23.49
N TYR A 38 4.77 -9.74 23.50
CA TYR A 38 5.00 -8.82 22.38
C TYR A 38 5.52 -9.55 21.13
N MET A 39 6.44 -10.50 21.31
CA MET A 39 6.98 -11.31 20.22
C MET A 39 5.97 -12.37 19.78
N ASP A 40 5.41 -13.09 20.74
CA ASP A 40 4.41 -14.13 20.54
C ASP A 40 3.38 -14.15 21.68
N ASN A 41 2.13 -13.80 21.37
CA ASN A 41 1.04 -13.76 22.34
C ASN A 41 0.23 -15.06 22.39
N ASP A 42 0.69 -16.08 21.67
CA ASP A 42 0.00 -17.37 21.48
C ASP A 42 0.84 -18.51 22.05
N ILE A 43 1.61 -18.21 23.10
CA ILE A 43 2.47 -19.18 23.79
C ILE A 43 1.59 -20.08 24.65
N ALA A 44 1.76 -21.39 24.52
CA ALA A 44 1.03 -22.37 25.32
C ALA A 44 1.30 -22.17 26.82
N GLN A 45 0.26 -22.36 27.64
CA GLN A 45 0.32 -22.24 29.11
C GLN A 45 0.62 -20.83 29.66
N ILE A 46 0.76 -19.81 28.81
CA ILE A 46 0.91 -18.41 29.23
C ILE A 46 -0.41 -17.65 28.94
N PRO A 47 -0.96 -16.89 29.90
CA PRO A 47 -2.17 -16.12 29.66
C PRO A 47 -1.94 -15.06 28.58
N GLN A 48 -2.87 -14.92 27.65
CA GLN A 48 -2.73 -13.95 26.56
C GLN A 48 -2.77 -12.52 27.09
N ALA A 49 -1.86 -11.68 26.59
CA ALA A 49 -1.89 -10.25 26.85
C ALA A 49 -3.11 -9.65 26.13
N LEU A 50 -4.00 -9.04 26.91
CA LEU A 50 -5.21 -8.39 26.42
C LEU A 50 -5.02 -6.86 26.39
N GLN A 51 -5.64 -6.22 25.40
CA GLN A 51 -5.83 -4.78 25.40
C GLN A 51 -6.87 -4.39 26.45
N LYS A 52 -6.96 -3.09 26.77
CA LYS A 52 -8.03 -2.54 27.63
C LYS A 52 -9.45 -2.91 27.17
N SER A 53 -9.62 -3.19 25.87
CA SER A 53 -10.86 -3.63 25.25
C SER A 53 -11.15 -5.13 25.38
N GLY A 54 -10.29 -5.90 26.05
CA GLY A 54 -10.39 -7.36 26.17
C GLY A 54 -9.94 -8.12 24.92
N ARG A 55 -9.50 -7.43 23.86
CA ARG A 55 -8.99 -8.09 22.63
C ARG A 55 -7.52 -8.50 22.81
N PRO A 56 -7.11 -9.70 22.36
CA PRO A 56 -5.69 -10.08 22.39
C PRO A 56 -4.81 -9.10 21.62
N VAL A 57 -3.67 -8.77 22.21
CA VAL A 57 -2.66 -7.93 21.55
C VAL A 57 -2.07 -8.69 20.36
N LYS A 58 -2.04 -8.05 19.18
CA LYS A 58 -1.39 -8.61 17.98
C LYS A 58 0.13 -8.57 18.11
N SER A 59 0.73 -9.73 18.40
CA SER A 59 2.18 -9.93 18.45
C SER A 59 2.85 -9.80 17.08
N ILE A 60 4.17 -9.69 17.06
CA ILE A 60 4.95 -9.69 15.81
C ILE A 60 4.75 -11.00 15.05
N ARG A 61 4.85 -12.15 15.73
CA ARG A 61 4.64 -13.47 15.12
C ARG A 61 3.26 -13.55 14.46
N ALA A 62 2.21 -13.08 15.14
CA ALA A 62 0.84 -13.06 14.63
C ALA A 62 0.66 -12.18 13.38
N ARG A 63 1.47 -11.13 13.22
CA ARG A 63 1.46 -10.29 12.01
C ARG A 63 2.15 -10.96 10.82
N LEU A 64 3.09 -11.86 11.07
CA LEU A 64 3.83 -12.57 10.02
C LEU A 64 3.08 -13.82 9.56
N LYS A 65 2.55 -14.62 10.51
CA LYS A 65 1.85 -15.88 10.25
C LYS A 65 0.39 -15.67 9.84
N GLY A 66 -0.20 -16.69 9.20
CA GLY A 66 -1.63 -16.74 8.89
C GLY A 66 -2.00 -16.28 7.48
N LYS A 67 -3.28 -16.45 7.13
CA LYS A 67 -3.83 -16.12 5.80
C LYS A 67 -3.71 -14.63 5.47
N GLU A 68 -4.06 -13.79 6.43
CA GLU A 68 -3.95 -12.32 6.38
C GLU A 68 -2.61 -11.80 6.93
N GLY A 69 -1.63 -12.69 7.16
CA GLY A 69 -0.30 -12.33 7.63
C GLY A 69 0.56 -11.72 6.52
N ARG A 70 1.65 -11.04 6.88
CA ARG A 70 2.50 -10.34 5.91
C ARG A 70 3.10 -11.25 4.85
N LEU A 71 3.50 -12.48 5.20
CA LEU A 71 4.09 -13.41 4.24
C LEU A 71 3.10 -13.75 3.12
N ARG A 72 1.90 -14.21 3.49
CA ARG A 72 0.91 -14.65 2.50
C ARG A 72 0.10 -13.49 1.92
N GLY A 73 -0.37 -12.58 2.75
CA GLY A 73 -1.27 -11.49 2.36
C GLY A 73 -0.60 -10.26 1.75
N ASN A 74 0.72 -10.12 1.85
CA ASN A 74 1.43 -8.96 1.30
C ASN A 74 2.57 -9.31 0.36
N LEU A 75 3.28 -10.43 0.58
CA LEU A 75 4.39 -10.84 -0.27
C LEU A 75 3.96 -11.82 -1.36
N MET A 76 3.10 -12.81 -1.05
CA MET A 76 2.62 -13.78 -2.06
C MET A 76 1.46 -13.26 -2.90
N GLY A 77 0.66 -12.33 -2.39
CA GLY A 77 -0.42 -11.69 -3.13
C GLY A 77 -0.61 -10.26 -2.64
N LYS A 78 -0.29 -9.28 -3.48
CA LYS A 78 -0.45 -7.87 -3.15
C LYS A 78 -1.57 -7.27 -4.00
N ARG A 79 -2.23 -6.24 -3.49
CA ARG A 79 -3.06 -5.37 -4.32
C ARG A 79 -2.16 -4.66 -5.33
N VAL A 80 -2.62 -4.65 -6.58
CA VAL A 80 -1.90 -4.05 -7.71
C VAL A 80 -2.67 -2.86 -8.23
N ASP A 81 -1.94 -1.81 -8.59
CA ASP A 81 -2.50 -0.67 -9.31
C ASP A 81 -2.70 -1.01 -10.80
N PHE A 82 -3.39 -0.13 -11.54
CA PHE A 82 -3.68 -0.32 -12.97
C PHE A 82 -4.46 -1.59 -13.30
N SER A 83 -5.39 -1.98 -12.42
CA SER A 83 -6.32 -3.10 -12.65
C SER A 83 -7.77 -2.65 -12.53
N ALA A 84 -8.67 -3.33 -13.26
CA ALA A 84 -10.11 -3.12 -13.18
C ALA A 84 -10.84 -4.48 -13.22
N ARG A 85 -12.07 -4.51 -12.70
CA ARG A 85 -12.93 -5.70 -12.68
C ARG A 85 -14.36 -5.31 -12.99
N THR A 86 -15.01 -6.06 -13.86
CA THR A 86 -16.43 -5.89 -14.22
C THR A 86 -17.07 -7.26 -14.55
N VAL A 87 -18.39 -7.28 -14.67
CA VAL A 87 -19.17 -8.46 -15.12
C VAL A 87 -18.87 -8.74 -16.59
N ILE A 88 -18.81 -10.02 -16.96
CA ILE A 88 -18.57 -10.47 -18.35
C ILE A 88 -19.89 -10.68 -19.09
N THR A 89 -19.88 -10.46 -20.41
CA THR A 89 -20.98 -10.77 -21.32
C THR A 89 -20.37 -11.22 -22.64
N GLY A 90 -20.96 -12.22 -23.30
CA GLY A 90 -20.46 -12.73 -24.58
C GLY A 90 -20.84 -11.83 -25.75
N ASP A 91 -19.92 -11.66 -26.70
CA ASP A 91 -20.15 -10.95 -27.97
C ASP A 91 -19.59 -11.79 -29.13
N PRO A 92 -20.43 -12.24 -30.08
CA PRO A 92 -20.00 -13.08 -31.20
C PRO A 92 -19.20 -12.33 -32.27
N ASN A 93 -19.14 -10.99 -32.22
CA ASN A 93 -18.43 -10.18 -33.22
C ASN A 93 -16.97 -9.90 -32.85
N LEU A 94 -16.53 -10.34 -31.66
CA LEU A 94 -15.14 -10.19 -31.22
C LEU A 94 -14.30 -11.40 -31.63
N SER A 95 -13.06 -11.13 -32.03
CA SER A 95 -12.07 -12.16 -32.31
C SER A 95 -11.65 -12.89 -31.03
N LEU A 96 -11.03 -14.07 -31.17
CA LEU A 96 -10.64 -14.90 -30.03
C LEU A 96 -9.66 -14.21 -29.06
N ASP A 97 -8.83 -13.30 -29.58
CA ASP A 97 -7.80 -12.54 -28.87
C ASP A 97 -8.27 -11.14 -28.42
N GLU A 98 -9.54 -10.78 -28.68
CA GLU A 98 -10.09 -9.47 -28.34
C GLU A 98 -10.92 -9.51 -27.05
N VAL A 99 -10.96 -8.36 -26.36
CA VAL A 99 -11.80 -8.17 -25.18
C VAL A 99 -12.45 -6.78 -25.20
N GLY A 100 -13.77 -6.76 -25.05
CA GLY A 100 -14.52 -5.50 -24.94
C GLY A 100 -14.23 -4.79 -23.63
N VAL A 101 -13.62 -3.59 -23.70
CA VAL A 101 -13.35 -2.75 -22.53
C VAL A 101 -14.31 -1.55 -22.51
N PRO A 102 -15.13 -1.37 -21.46
CA PRO A 102 -16.00 -0.20 -21.33
C PRO A 102 -15.22 1.12 -21.33
N ARG A 103 -15.76 2.15 -21.99
CA ARG A 103 -15.13 3.50 -22.05
C ARG A 103 -14.90 4.12 -20.67
N SER A 104 -15.68 3.76 -19.65
CA SER A 104 -15.45 4.20 -18.27
C SER A 104 -14.15 3.63 -17.68
N ILE A 105 -13.85 2.36 -17.95
CA ILE A 105 -12.62 1.69 -17.52
C ILE A 105 -11.43 2.17 -18.35
N ALA A 106 -11.58 2.27 -19.67
CA ALA A 106 -10.53 2.76 -20.57
C ALA A 106 -10.10 4.20 -20.23
N ARG A 107 -11.03 5.09 -19.88
CA ARG A 107 -10.70 6.44 -19.38
C ARG A 107 -10.07 6.42 -17.98
N THR A 108 -10.15 5.31 -17.26
CA THR A 108 -9.62 5.22 -15.90
C THR A 108 -8.19 4.70 -15.89
N LEU A 109 -7.96 3.58 -16.56
CA LEU A 109 -6.65 2.98 -16.73
C LEU A 109 -5.78 3.86 -17.61
N THR A 110 -4.47 3.80 -17.40
CA THR A 110 -3.53 4.57 -18.20
C THR A 110 -2.27 3.77 -18.48
N TYR A 111 -1.60 4.12 -19.56
CA TYR A 111 -0.32 3.55 -19.95
C TYR A 111 0.71 4.67 -20.17
N PRO A 112 1.89 4.62 -19.51
CA PRO A 112 2.93 5.61 -19.69
C PRO A 112 3.66 5.36 -21.01
N GLU A 113 3.40 6.21 -22.00
CA GLU A 113 4.10 6.19 -23.29
C GLU A 113 5.18 7.27 -23.33
N THR A 114 6.40 6.90 -23.76
CA THR A 114 7.51 7.86 -23.89
C THR A 114 7.37 8.63 -25.19
N VAL A 115 7.55 9.95 -25.14
CA VAL A 115 7.48 10.83 -26.30
C VAL A 115 8.73 10.60 -27.17
N THR A 116 8.48 10.22 -28.43
CA THR A 116 9.46 9.97 -29.47
C THR A 116 9.11 10.80 -30.71
N PRO A 117 10.04 10.98 -31.66
CA PRO A 117 9.75 11.69 -32.91
C PRO A 117 8.58 11.11 -33.71
N LEU A 118 8.30 9.81 -33.57
CA LEU A 118 7.25 9.11 -34.32
C LEU A 118 5.85 9.31 -33.72
N ASN A 119 5.74 9.38 -32.40
CA ASN A 119 4.44 9.45 -31.70
C ASN A 119 4.08 10.85 -31.20
N ILE A 120 4.99 11.83 -31.29
CA ILE A 120 4.77 13.18 -30.73
C ILE A 120 3.49 13.84 -31.23
N GLY A 121 3.17 13.73 -32.53
CA GLY A 121 1.95 14.28 -33.11
C GLY A 121 0.68 13.66 -32.49
N LYS A 122 0.66 12.32 -32.39
CA LYS A 122 -0.44 11.57 -31.78
C LYS A 122 -0.59 11.90 -30.29
N LEU A 123 0.50 11.92 -29.54
CA LEU A 123 0.47 12.21 -28.10
C LEU A 123 0.01 13.65 -27.82
N HIS A 124 0.37 14.60 -28.69
CA HIS A 124 -0.09 15.98 -28.57
C HIS A 124 -1.62 16.09 -28.76
N GLU A 125 -2.19 15.29 -29.67
CA GLU A 125 -3.65 15.20 -29.85
C GLU A 125 -4.34 14.59 -28.62
N LEU A 126 -3.80 13.50 -28.05
CA LEU A 126 -4.36 12.87 -26.84
C LEU A 126 -4.33 13.82 -25.63
N VAL A 127 -3.25 14.58 -25.46
CA VAL A 127 -3.15 15.60 -24.39
C VAL A 127 -4.14 16.74 -24.62
N LYS A 128 -4.38 17.12 -25.88
CA LYS A 128 -5.37 18.14 -26.24
C LYS A 128 -6.81 17.69 -25.96
N ASN A 129 -7.13 16.42 -26.23
CA ASN A 129 -8.43 15.82 -25.90
C ASN A 129 -8.65 15.72 -24.37
N GLY A 130 -7.56 15.58 -23.62
CA GLY A 130 -7.57 15.60 -22.16
C GLY A 130 -8.10 14.32 -21.52
N PRO A 131 -8.49 14.37 -20.23
CA PRO A 131 -8.73 13.19 -19.40
C PRO A 131 -10.15 12.62 -19.47
N ASP A 132 -11.12 13.38 -19.98
CA ASP A 132 -12.54 13.00 -19.97
C ASP A 132 -13.02 12.41 -21.30
N GLU A 133 -12.31 12.68 -22.38
CA GLU A 133 -12.60 12.16 -23.72
C GLU A 133 -11.70 10.95 -24.05
N HIS A 134 -12.25 9.99 -24.79
CA HIS A 134 -11.48 8.83 -25.28
C HIS A 134 -11.49 8.84 -26.81
N PRO A 135 -10.32 8.79 -27.49
CA PRO A 135 -8.96 8.67 -26.93
C PRO A 135 -8.42 9.96 -26.29
N GLY A 136 -7.70 9.84 -25.16
CA GLY A 136 -7.19 10.98 -24.39
C GLY A 136 -6.04 10.61 -23.45
N ALA A 137 -5.67 11.54 -22.56
CA ALA A 137 -4.60 11.35 -21.58
C ALA A 137 -4.90 12.03 -20.24
N LYS A 138 -4.31 11.50 -19.17
CA LYS A 138 -4.50 12.05 -17.81
C LYS A 138 -3.33 12.86 -17.30
N TYR A 139 -2.11 12.40 -17.55
CA TYR A 139 -0.93 13.01 -16.97
C TYR A 139 0.19 13.15 -18.00
N VAL A 140 0.98 14.20 -17.83
CA VAL A 140 2.24 14.40 -18.53
C VAL A 140 3.35 14.45 -17.47
N ILE A 141 4.35 13.59 -17.63
CA ILE A 141 5.51 13.50 -16.75
C ILE A 141 6.70 14.05 -17.52
N ARG A 142 7.29 15.11 -16.98
CA ARG A 142 8.48 15.76 -17.55
C ARG A 142 9.74 14.94 -17.25
N ALA A 143 10.85 15.31 -17.89
CA ALA A 143 12.15 14.66 -17.68
C ALA A 143 12.67 14.80 -16.24
N ASP A 144 12.28 15.85 -15.52
CA ASP A 144 12.59 16.08 -14.10
C ASP A 144 11.76 15.22 -13.13
N GLY A 145 10.80 14.45 -13.64
CA GLY A 145 9.86 13.65 -12.84
C GLY A 145 8.62 14.43 -12.36
N THR A 146 8.50 15.71 -12.71
CA THR A 146 7.31 16.51 -12.37
C THR A 146 6.10 15.99 -13.13
N ARG A 147 5.04 15.64 -12.38
CA ARG A 147 3.78 15.15 -12.94
C ARG A 147 2.76 16.29 -13.06
N ILE A 148 2.29 16.53 -14.28
CA ILE A 148 1.23 17.49 -14.59
C ILE A 148 -0.07 16.72 -14.74
N ASP A 149 -1.06 17.07 -13.92
CA ASP A 149 -2.43 16.56 -14.05
C ASP A 149 -3.22 17.42 -15.04
N LEU A 150 -3.69 16.80 -16.12
CA LEU A 150 -4.41 17.48 -17.19
C LEU A 150 -5.83 17.91 -16.77
N ARG A 151 -6.40 17.36 -15.69
CA ARG A 151 -7.74 17.73 -15.19
C ARG A 151 -7.79 19.15 -14.61
N HIS A 152 -6.72 19.55 -13.95
CA HIS A 152 -6.69 20.80 -13.18
C HIS A 152 -5.80 21.86 -13.81
N HIS A 153 -5.09 21.53 -14.89
CA HIS A 153 -4.18 22.46 -15.53
C HIS A 153 -4.92 23.37 -16.52
N LYS A 154 -5.02 24.67 -16.18
CA LYS A 154 -5.72 25.70 -16.97
C LYS A 154 -5.26 25.82 -18.44
N ARG A 155 -4.05 25.34 -18.76
CA ARG A 155 -3.46 25.35 -20.12
C ARG A 155 -3.11 23.96 -20.64
N ALA A 156 -3.81 22.92 -20.21
CA ALA A 156 -3.55 21.54 -20.61
C ALA A 156 -3.41 21.34 -22.13
N GLY A 157 -4.28 21.99 -22.92
CA GLY A 157 -4.25 21.91 -24.39
C GLY A 157 -3.13 22.68 -25.10
N GLN A 158 -2.31 23.46 -24.38
CA GLN A 158 -1.17 24.21 -24.92
C GLN A 158 0.18 23.63 -24.49
N ILE A 159 0.19 22.45 -23.87
CA ILE A 159 1.44 21.82 -23.43
C ILE A 159 2.21 21.34 -24.65
N SER A 160 3.31 22.01 -24.96
CA SER A 160 4.29 21.51 -25.93
C SER A 160 5.07 20.34 -25.31
N LEU A 161 4.89 19.16 -25.89
CA LEU A 161 5.60 17.95 -25.47
C LEU A 161 7.04 17.98 -25.99
N GLU A 162 7.99 17.61 -25.13
CA GLU A 162 9.38 17.42 -25.52
C GLU A 162 9.72 15.92 -25.60
N TYR A 163 10.75 15.59 -26.39
CA TYR A 163 11.24 14.21 -26.48
C TYR A 163 11.78 13.72 -25.13
N GLY A 164 11.46 12.47 -24.81
CA GLY A 164 11.85 11.84 -23.54
C GLY A 164 10.90 12.10 -22.37
N TRP A 165 9.92 12.99 -22.51
CA TRP A 165 8.80 13.08 -21.55
C TRP A 165 7.92 11.82 -21.64
N LYS A 166 7.06 11.59 -20.65
CA LYS A 166 6.08 10.51 -20.67
C LYS A 166 4.67 11.06 -20.60
N VAL A 167 3.77 10.48 -21.39
CA VAL A 167 2.35 10.79 -21.38
C VAL A 167 1.60 9.56 -20.89
N GLU A 168 0.86 9.69 -19.79
CA GLU A 168 -0.05 8.65 -19.31
C GLU A 168 -1.37 8.77 -20.06
N ARG A 169 -1.44 8.12 -21.22
CA ARG A 169 -2.64 8.05 -22.05
C ARG A 169 -3.63 7.00 -21.55
N HIS A 170 -4.89 7.09 -21.97
CA HIS A 170 -5.88 6.02 -21.81
C HIS A 170 -5.41 4.70 -22.45
#